data_AF-A0A942PIZ4-F1
#
_entry.id   AF-A0A942PIZ4-F1
#
_cell.length_a   1.000
_cell.length_b   1.000
_cell.length_c   1.000
_cell.angle_alpha   90.00
_cell.angle_beta   90.00
_cell.angle_gamma   90.00
#
_symmetry.space_group_name_H-M   'P 1'
#
loop_
_entity.id
_entity.type
_entity.pdbx_description
1 polymer ?
#
loop_
_entity_poly.entity_id
_entity_poly.type
_entity_poly.pdbx_seq_one_letter_code
_entity_poly.pdbx_strand_id
1 'polypeptide(L)'
;MTTIPVPAPPLFGQNNFEPARRICRGTIRLLHAMGYASTVELPLPSGRRADVVAVGPSGEIWIVEVKSCLADFRTDQKWEEYRAHCDRLFFAVDCDFPQEVIPEEAGLMVVDGYGGAILREAPAHPLVAASRKAVMLRIARISSSRLAAINDPKIQSELF
;
A
#
# COMPACT_ATOMS: atom_id res chain seq x y z
N MET A 1 -3.72 -29.16 -12.07
CA MET A 1 -3.73 -27.92 -11.26
C MET A 1 -3.82 -26.77 -12.23
N THR A 2 -5.04 -26.28 -12.48
CA THR A 2 -5.30 -25.22 -13.45
C THR A 2 -4.98 -23.89 -12.76
N THR A 3 -3.88 -23.24 -13.14
CA THR A 3 -3.57 -21.89 -12.68
C THR A 3 -4.58 -20.95 -13.32
N ILE A 4 -5.54 -20.48 -12.51
CA ILE A 4 -6.41 -19.37 -12.91
C ILE A 4 -5.47 -18.17 -13.10
N PRO A 5 -5.38 -17.56 -14.30
CA PRO A 5 -4.59 -16.35 -14.48
C PRO A 5 -5.15 -15.28 -13.55
N VAL A 6 -4.32 -14.74 -12.68
CA VAL A 6 -4.69 -13.61 -11.84
C VAL A 6 -4.56 -12.40 -12.75
N PRO A 7 -5.66 -11.76 -13.19
CA PRO A 7 -5.55 -10.64 -14.11
C PRO A 7 -4.59 -9.60 -13.51
N ALA A 8 -3.65 -9.12 -14.32
CA ALA A 8 -2.76 -8.05 -13.94
C ALA A 8 -3.60 -6.94 -13.28
N PRO A 9 -3.35 -6.59 -12.00
CA PRO A 9 -4.16 -5.58 -11.35
C PRO A 9 -4.09 -4.32 -12.19
N PRO A 10 -5.23 -3.66 -12.45
CA PRO A 10 -5.21 -2.42 -13.21
C PRO A 10 -4.19 -1.49 -12.57
N LEU A 11 -3.27 -0.96 -13.39
CA LEU A 11 -2.44 0.17 -12.95
C LEU A 11 -3.40 1.20 -12.37
N PHE A 12 -3.13 1.70 -11.15
CA PHE A 12 -3.94 2.72 -10.49
C PHE A 12 -4.30 3.81 -11.52
N GLY A 13 -5.56 3.82 -11.98
CA GLY A 13 -6.02 4.76 -13.00
C GLY A 13 -6.89 4.27 -14.14
N GLN A 14 -7.32 3.01 -14.17
CA GLN A 14 -8.34 2.53 -15.14
C GLN A 14 -9.79 2.58 -14.60
N ASN A 15 -10.00 2.86 -13.31
CA ASN A 15 -11.34 2.97 -12.69
C ASN A 15 -11.58 4.38 -12.10
N ASN A 16 -12.79 4.91 -12.34
CA ASN A 16 -13.26 6.29 -12.08
C ASN A 16 -13.43 6.71 -10.59
N PHE A 17 -12.76 6.10 -9.61
CA PHE A 17 -12.81 6.58 -8.22
C PHE A 17 -11.67 7.57 -7.94
N GLU A 18 -11.95 8.82 -8.26
CA GLU A 18 -11.03 9.96 -8.08
C GLU A 18 -10.54 10.16 -6.62
N PRO A 19 -11.36 9.93 -5.56
CA PRO A 19 -10.92 10.12 -4.17
C PRO A 19 -9.81 9.15 -3.72
N ALA A 20 -9.98 7.84 -3.91
CA ALA A 20 -8.99 6.84 -3.50
C ALA A 20 -7.64 7.05 -4.22
N ARG A 21 -7.70 7.39 -5.52
CA ARG A 21 -6.49 7.71 -6.30
C ARG A 21 -5.79 8.97 -5.80
N ARG A 22 -6.56 9.99 -5.39
CA ARG A 22 -6.05 11.23 -4.81
C ARG A 22 -5.34 10.96 -3.50
N ILE A 23 -5.96 10.22 -2.58
CA ILE A 23 -5.39 9.84 -1.29
C ILE A 23 -4.11 9.01 -1.51
N CYS A 24 -4.16 7.97 -2.35
CA CYS A 24 -3.00 7.15 -2.69
C CYS A 24 -1.83 8.00 -3.23
N ARG A 25 -2.09 8.96 -4.13
CA ARG A 25 -1.06 9.88 -4.64
C ARG A 25 -0.45 10.74 -3.51
N GLY A 26 -1.28 11.28 -2.62
CA GLY A 26 -0.84 12.02 -1.44
C GLY A 26 0.07 11.21 -0.53
N THR A 27 -0.37 9.99 -0.22
CA THR A 27 0.40 9.03 0.58
C THR A 27 1.78 8.78 -0.03
N ILE A 28 1.87 8.48 -1.33
CA ILE A 28 3.14 8.26 -2.01
C ILE A 28 4.03 9.50 -1.94
N ARG A 29 3.46 10.70 -2.11
CA ARG A 29 4.22 11.96 -2.03
C ARG A 29 4.74 12.25 -0.63
N LEU A 30 3.92 12.03 0.40
CA LEU A 30 4.32 12.15 1.80
C LEU A 30 5.46 11.19 2.12
N LEU A 31 5.28 9.90 1.78
CA LEU A 31 6.30 8.87 1.99
C LEU A 31 7.61 9.20 1.27
N HIS A 32 7.54 9.66 0.02
CA HIS A 32 8.71 10.10 -0.73
C HIS A 32 9.41 11.29 -0.06
N ALA A 33 8.67 12.28 0.43
CA ALA A 33 9.24 13.40 1.17
C ALA A 33 9.94 12.96 2.48
N MET A 34 9.51 11.84 3.05
CA MET A 34 10.14 11.21 4.21
C MET A 34 11.30 10.25 3.85
N GLY A 35 11.65 10.11 2.57
CA GLY A 35 12.74 9.26 2.10
C GLY A 35 12.37 7.79 1.89
N TYR A 36 11.08 7.44 1.84
CA TYR A 36 10.60 6.09 1.55
C TYR A 36 10.39 5.88 0.04
N ALA A 37 10.64 4.65 -0.41
CA ALA A 37 10.28 4.19 -1.75
C ALA A 37 8.99 3.36 -1.70
N SER A 38 8.00 3.69 -2.54
CA SER A 38 6.66 3.11 -2.46
C SER A 38 6.29 2.23 -3.66
N THR A 39 5.54 1.16 -3.40
CA THR A 39 4.92 0.27 -4.37
C THR A 39 3.44 0.13 -4.05
N VAL A 40 2.57 0.35 -5.04
CA VAL A 40 1.10 0.27 -4.85
C VAL A 40 0.54 -1.11 -5.17
N GLU A 41 -0.64 -1.47 -4.66
CA GLU A 41 -1.36 -2.69 -5.04
C GLU A 41 -0.46 -3.94 -4.96
N LEU A 42 0.24 -4.12 -3.84
CA LEU A 42 1.20 -5.21 -3.67
C LEU A 42 0.48 -6.48 -3.18
N PRO A 43 0.41 -7.57 -3.96
CA PRO A 43 -0.08 -8.85 -3.46
C PRO A 43 0.86 -9.40 -2.39
N LEU A 44 0.29 -9.79 -1.25
CA LEU A 44 0.99 -10.30 -0.08
C LEU A 44 0.96 -11.83 -0.03
N PRO A 45 1.88 -12.47 0.70
CA PRO A 45 1.90 -13.94 0.85
C PRO A 45 0.60 -14.53 1.41
N SER A 46 -0.18 -13.76 2.17
CA SER A 46 -1.49 -14.15 2.71
C SER A 46 -2.61 -14.26 1.66
N GLY A 47 -2.35 -13.87 0.41
CA GLY A 47 -3.39 -13.73 -0.63
C GLY A 47 -4.11 -12.39 -0.59
N ARG A 48 -3.78 -11.53 0.38
CA ARG A 48 -4.23 -10.13 0.45
C ARG A 48 -3.48 -9.25 -0.53
N ARG A 49 -3.92 -7.99 -0.65
CA ARG A 49 -3.26 -6.96 -1.42
C ARG A 49 -3.19 -5.69 -0.58
N ALA A 50 -1.98 -5.18 -0.35
CA ALA A 50 -1.78 -3.91 0.32
C ALA A 50 -1.87 -2.75 -0.68
N ASP A 51 -2.57 -1.68 -0.31
CA ASP A 51 -2.79 -0.54 -1.20
C ASP A 51 -1.48 0.21 -1.49
N VAL A 52 -0.71 0.53 -0.45
CA VAL A 52 0.63 1.13 -0.55
C VAL A 52 1.58 0.40 0.39
N VAL A 53 2.73 -0.01 -0.13
CA VAL A 53 3.84 -0.58 0.64
C VAL A 53 5.07 0.30 0.46
N ALA A 54 5.67 0.74 1.56
CA ALA A 54 6.80 1.64 1.56
C ALA A 54 8.02 0.97 2.19
N VAL A 55 9.19 1.16 1.58
CA VAL A 55 10.49 0.72 2.12
C VAL A 55 11.28 1.95 2.53
N GLY A 56 11.63 2.03 3.80
CA GLY A 56 12.44 3.11 4.35
C GLY A 56 13.94 2.88 4.15
N PRO A 57 14.78 3.89 4.45
CA PRO A 57 16.22 3.83 4.21
C PRO A 57 16.94 2.76 5.05
N SER A 58 16.34 2.31 6.16
CA SER A 58 16.88 1.22 6.99
C SER A 58 16.31 -0.17 6.65
N GLY A 59 15.46 -0.26 5.63
CA GLY A 59 14.80 -1.49 5.21
C GLY A 59 13.57 -1.86 6.04
N GLU A 60 13.06 -0.92 6.84
CA GLU A 60 11.73 -1.02 7.45
C GLU A 60 10.65 -0.95 6.38
N ILE A 61 9.58 -1.72 6.58
CA ILE A 61 8.47 -1.89 5.64
C ILE A 61 7.23 -1.34 6.29
N TRP A 62 6.59 -0.36 5.66
CA TRP A 62 5.30 0.17 6.09
C TRP A 62 4.22 -0.28 5.12
N ILE A 63 3.04 -0.63 5.65
CA ILE A 63 1.82 -0.77 4.85
C ILE A 63 0.91 0.41 5.19
N VAL A 64 0.33 1.00 4.14
CA VAL A 64 -0.67 2.07 4.26
C VAL A 64 -1.92 1.65 3.48
N GLU A 65 -3.02 1.46 4.18
CA GLU A 65 -4.34 1.15 3.60
C GLU A 65 -5.09 2.46 3.31
N VAL A 66 -5.60 2.60 2.08
CA VAL A 66 -6.26 3.82 1.61
C VAL A 66 -7.76 3.68 1.81
N LYS A 67 -8.38 4.59 2.57
CA LYS A 67 -9.83 4.61 2.77
C LYS A 67 -10.42 5.91 2.25
N SER A 68 -11.18 5.82 1.15
CA SER A 68 -11.88 6.96 0.55
C SER A 68 -13.23 7.26 1.17
N CYS A 69 -13.85 6.31 1.86
CA CYS A 69 -15.10 6.55 2.57
C CYS A 69 -15.30 5.59 3.75
N LEU A 70 -16.23 5.93 4.63
CA LEU A 70 -16.53 5.15 5.81
C LEU A 70 -17.04 3.73 5.49
N ALA A 71 -17.71 3.54 4.35
CA ALA A 71 -18.14 2.23 3.89
C ALA A 71 -16.95 1.33 3.55
N ASP A 72 -15.91 1.87 2.89
CA ASP A 72 -14.67 1.14 2.58
C ASP A 72 -13.98 0.67 3.87
N PHE A 73 -13.96 1.53 4.89
CA PHE A 73 -13.38 1.16 6.18
C PHE A 73 -14.19 0.08 6.91
N ARG A 74 -15.52 0.22 7.00
CA ARG A 74 -16.40 -0.73 7.73
C ARG A 74 -16.40 -2.15 7.15
N THR A 75 -16.07 -2.29 5.87
CA THR A 75 -15.97 -3.60 5.20
C THR A 75 -14.60 -4.26 5.39
N ASP A 76 -13.58 -3.50 5.79
CA ASP A 76 -12.25 -4.01 6.06
C ASP A 76 -12.12 -4.53 7.50
N GLN A 77 -12.67 -5.72 7.74
CA GLN A 77 -12.66 -6.35 9.06
C GLN A 77 -11.36 -7.10 9.38
N LYS A 78 -10.37 -7.05 8.48
CA LYS A 78 -9.20 -7.95 8.53
C LYS A 78 -7.89 -7.22 8.32
N TRP A 79 -7.90 -5.89 8.50
CA TRP A 79 -6.73 -5.04 8.36
C TRP A 79 -5.57 -5.46 9.28
N GLU A 80 -5.85 -6.05 10.45
CA GLU A 80 -4.81 -6.55 11.36
C GLU A 80 -3.91 -7.64 10.74
N GLU A 81 -4.43 -8.40 9.76
CA GLU A 81 -3.64 -9.41 9.04
C GLU A 81 -2.43 -8.80 8.32
N TYR A 82 -2.47 -7.50 7.97
CA TYR A 82 -1.36 -6.80 7.34
C TYR A 82 -0.15 -6.63 8.24
N ARG A 83 -0.30 -6.68 9.57
CA ARG A 83 0.82 -6.57 10.53
C ARG A 83 1.83 -7.70 10.39
N ALA A 84 1.43 -8.86 9.85
CA ALA A 84 2.36 -9.94 9.55
C ALA A 84 3.31 -9.62 8.38
N HIS A 85 3.10 -8.49 7.70
CA HIS A 85 3.79 -8.10 6.46
C HIS A 85 4.41 -6.70 6.50
N CYS A 86 4.34 -5.99 7.63
CA CYS A 86 4.98 -4.68 7.82
C CYS A 86 5.49 -4.50 9.26
N ASP A 87 6.38 -3.52 9.44
CA ASP A 87 6.84 -3.05 10.76
C ASP A 87 5.88 -2.02 11.37
N ARG A 88 5.13 -1.33 10.51
CA ARG A 88 4.15 -0.30 10.86
C ARG A 88 2.99 -0.34 9.86
N LEU A 89 1.79 -0.18 10.41
CA LEU A 89 0.55 -0.20 9.65
C LEU A 89 -0.18 1.13 9.86
N PHE A 90 -0.49 1.79 8.75
CA PHE A 90 -1.18 3.07 8.72
C PHE A 90 -2.47 2.97 7.92
N PHE A 91 -3.42 3.84 8.23
CA PHE A 91 -4.48 4.22 7.32
C PHE A 91 -4.18 5.59 6.72
N ALA A 92 -4.46 5.76 5.43
CA ALA A 92 -4.47 7.05 4.76
C ALA A 92 -5.90 7.41 4.35
N VAL A 93 -6.32 8.61 4.75
CA VAL A 93 -7.66 9.17 4.50
C VAL A 93 -7.56 10.62 4.04
N ASP A 94 -8.65 11.16 3.49
CA ASP A 94 -8.76 12.60 3.22
C ASP A 94 -9.10 13.42 4.48
N CYS A 95 -9.13 14.75 4.35
CA CYS A 95 -9.40 15.66 5.46
C CYS A 95 -10.84 15.57 6.00
N ASP A 96 -11.79 15.11 5.19
CA ASP A 96 -13.21 15.08 5.52
C ASP A 96 -13.65 13.73 6.09
N PHE A 97 -12.76 12.73 6.06
CA PHE A 97 -12.98 11.42 6.64
C PHE A 97 -13.09 11.50 8.17
N PRO A 98 -14.05 10.82 8.82
CA PRO A 98 -14.20 10.81 10.28
C PRO A 98 -13.04 10.03 10.94
N GLN A 99 -12.01 10.75 11.37
CA GLN A 99 -10.73 10.20 11.83
C GLN A 99 -10.86 9.36 13.10
N GLU A 100 -11.85 9.65 13.93
CA GLU A 100 -12.16 8.97 15.19
C GLU A 100 -12.56 7.50 15.03
N VAL A 101 -12.94 7.09 13.82
CA VAL A 101 -13.27 5.67 13.55
C VAL A 101 -12.02 4.81 13.32
N ILE A 102 -10.86 5.44 13.07
CA ILE A 102 -9.63 4.72 12.78
C ILE A 102 -9.03 4.19 14.09
N PRO A 103 -8.73 2.88 14.20
CA PRO A 103 -8.29 2.27 15.46
C PRO A 103 -7.00 2.90 15.98
N GLU A 104 -6.91 3.09 17.30
CA GLU A 104 -5.78 3.77 17.96
C GLU A 104 -4.46 3.01 17.79
N GLU A 105 -4.55 1.69 17.68
CA GLU A 105 -3.44 0.80 17.44
C GLU A 105 -2.85 0.94 16.03
N ALA A 106 -3.53 1.61 15.09
CA ALA A 106 -3.00 1.92 13.76
C ALA A 106 -2.53 3.39 13.67
N GLY A 107 -1.54 3.63 12.82
CA GLY A 107 -1.16 5.01 12.48
C GLY A 107 -2.19 5.65 11.56
N LEU A 108 -2.19 6.99 11.53
CA LEU A 108 -3.10 7.79 10.73
C LEU A 108 -2.33 8.82 9.91
N MET A 109 -2.52 8.75 8.59
CA MET A 109 -2.12 9.77 7.63
C MET A 109 -3.35 10.48 7.11
N VAL A 110 -3.32 11.81 7.14
CA VAL A 110 -4.33 12.64 6.46
C VAL A 110 -3.65 13.31 5.28
N VAL A 111 -4.16 13.02 4.09
CA VAL A 111 -3.52 13.35 2.82
C VAL A 111 -4.53 13.83 1.78
N ASP A 112 -4.04 14.60 0.81
CA ASP A 112 -4.78 15.01 -0.37
C ASP A 112 -4.00 14.62 -1.65
N GLY A 113 -4.30 15.21 -2.81
CA GLY A 113 -3.58 14.89 -4.04
C GLY A 113 -2.14 15.41 -4.09
N TYR A 114 -1.73 16.23 -3.13
CA TYR A 114 -0.49 17.01 -3.11
C TYR A 114 0.48 16.53 -2.04
N GLY A 115 -0.01 15.96 -0.94
CA GLY A 115 0.80 15.41 0.13
C GLY A 115 -0.06 15.22 1.38
N GLY A 116 0.50 15.45 2.55
CA GLY A 116 -0.24 15.42 3.81
C GLY A 116 0.67 15.34 5.02
N ALA A 117 0.15 14.80 6.12
CA ALA A 117 0.88 14.63 7.36
C ALA A 117 0.48 13.33 8.07
N ILE A 118 1.42 12.81 8.88
CA ILE A 118 1.12 11.79 9.88
C ILE A 118 0.51 12.51 11.09
N LEU A 119 -0.76 12.24 11.39
CA LEU A 119 -1.44 12.78 12.56
C LEU A 119 -1.30 11.87 13.78
N ARG A 120 -1.15 10.57 13.55
CA ARG A 120 -0.89 9.58 14.59
C ARG A 120 0.17 8.60 14.12
N GLU A 121 1.24 8.49 14.91
CA GLU A 121 2.29 7.49 14.66
C GLU A 121 1.77 6.07 14.84
N ALA A 122 2.14 5.17 13.93
CA ALA A 122 1.81 3.76 14.05
C ALA A 122 2.71 3.07 15.09
N PRO A 123 2.18 2.26 16.01
CA PRO A 123 2.98 1.41 16.88
C PRO A 123 3.93 0.50 16.08
N ALA A 124 5.19 0.47 16.49
CA ALA A 124 6.19 -0.40 15.88
C ALA A 124 5.98 -1.86 16.29
N HIS A 125 6.01 -2.76 15.30
CA HIS A 125 5.94 -4.21 15.48
C HIS A 125 6.89 -4.88 14.48
N PRO A 126 8.19 -4.91 14.78
CA PRO A 126 9.20 -5.28 13.79
C PRO A 126 9.00 -6.68 13.20
N LEU A 127 9.09 -6.80 11.88
CA LEU A 127 9.07 -8.07 11.19
C LEU A 127 10.29 -8.91 11.54
N VAL A 128 10.06 -10.20 11.74
CA VAL A 128 11.11 -11.21 11.76
C VAL A 128 11.82 -11.27 10.40
N ALA A 129 13.11 -11.63 10.41
CA ALA A 129 13.97 -11.58 9.24
C ALA A 129 13.43 -12.38 8.04
N ALA A 130 12.84 -13.55 8.28
CA ALA A 130 12.25 -14.38 7.22
C ALA A 130 11.07 -13.68 6.52
N SER A 131 10.13 -13.13 7.29
CA SER A 131 8.98 -12.38 6.77
C SER A 131 9.43 -11.12 6.02
N ARG A 132 10.36 -10.35 6.58
CA ARG A 132 10.94 -9.17 5.93
C ARG A 132 11.55 -9.53 4.58
N LYS A 133 12.37 -10.59 4.51
CA LYS A 133 12.98 -11.05 3.26
C LYS A 133 11.92 -11.44 2.23
N ALA A 134 10.87 -12.16 2.63
CA ALA A 134 9.81 -12.58 1.73
C ALA A 134 9.06 -11.38 1.13
N VAL A 135 8.70 -10.39 1.95
CA VAL A 135 8.01 -9.18 1.48
C VAL A 135 8.95 -8.32 0.60
N MET A 136 10.19 -8.13 1.01
CA MET A 136 11.20 -7.38 0.24
C MET A 136 11.43 -7.95 -1.15
N LEU A 137 11.58 -9.27 -1.28
CA LEU A 137 11.73 -9.94 -2.58
C LEU A 137 10.51 -9.72 -3.47
N ARG A 138 9.31 -9.69 -2.88
CA ARG A 138 8.07 -9.46 -3.61
C ARG A 138 7.97 -8.02 -4.12
N ILE A 139 8.31 -7.04 -3.26
CA ILE A 139 8.41 -5.63 -3.63
C ILE A 139 9.40 -5.47 -4.80
N ALA A 140 10.60 -6.03 -4.68
CA ALA A 140 11.65 -5.89 -5.68
C ALA A 140 11.22 -6.46 -7.04
N ARG A 141 10.65 -7.67 -7.07
CA ARG A 141 10.18 -8.31 -8.31
C ARG A 141 9.05 -7.52 -8.95
N ILE A 142 8.01 -7.17 -8.18
CA ILE A 142 6.81 -6.52 -8.74
C ILE A 142 7.12 -5.10 -9.21
N SER A 143 7.92 -4.35 -8.45
CA SER A 143 8.33 -3.00 -8.84
C SER A 143 9.18 -3.00 -10.10
N SER A 144 10.15 -3.93 -10.18
CA SER A 144 11.01 -4.07 -11.37
C SER A 144 10.20 -4.49 -12.60
N SER A 145 9.28 -5.44 -12.46
CA SER A 145 8.40 -5.86 -13.55
C SER A 145 7.50 -4.73 -14.04
N ARG A 146 6.94 -3.92 -13.13
CA ARG A 146 6.13 -2.75 -13.49
C ARG A 146 6.96 -1.67 -14.19
N LEU A 147 8.17 -1.39 -13.68
CA LEU A 147 9.08 -0.44 -14.33
C LEU A 147 9.48 -0.92 -15.73
N ALA A 148 9.76 -2.21 -15.90
CA ALA A 148 10.03 -2.80 -17.20
C ALA A 148 8.85 -2.62 -18.17
N ALA A 149 7.62 -2.87 -17.73
CA ALA A 149 6.42 -2.66 -18.55
C ALA A 149 6.16 -1.19 -18.90
N ILE A 150 6.55 -0.24 -18.03
CA ILE A 150 6.49 1.20 -18.34
C ILE A 150 7.53 1.56 -19.41
N ASN A 151 8.74 1.00 -19.32
CA ASN A 151 9.83 1.27 -20.25
C ASN A 151 9.64 0.57 -21.60
N ASP A 152 9.00 -0.60 -21.61
CA ASP A 152 8.61 -1.34 -22.81
C ASP A 152 7.20 -1.94 -22.65
N PRO A 153 6.17 -1.26 -23.18
CA PRO A 153 4.78 -1.71 -23.11
C PRO A 153 4.51 -3.09 -23.74
N LYS A 154 5.40 -3.61 -24.59
CA LYS A 154 5.23 -4.95 -25.19
C LYS A 154 5.48 -6.08 -24.19
N ILE A 155 6.19 -5.83 -23.09
CA ILE A 155 6.43 -6.81 -22.02
C ILE A 155 5.13 -7.15 -21.28
N GLN A 156 4.12 -6.28 -21.35
CA GLN A 156 2.87 -6.45 -20.61
C GLN A 156 1.99 -7.60 -21.16
N SER A 157 2.27 -8.15 -22.35
CA SER A 157 1.47 -9.23 -22.95
C SER A 157 1.78 -10.64 -22.44
N GLU A 158 2.77 -10.85 -21.56
CA GLU A 158 3.24 -12.21 -21.22
C GLU A 158 3.41 -12.53 -19.71
N LEU A 159 2.90 -11.72 -18.79
CA LEU A 159 3.15 -11.93 -17.35
C LEU A 159 1.89 -12.04 -16.48
N PHE A 160 1.61 -13.30 -16.11
CA PHE A 160 0.72 -13.87 -15.08
C PHE A 160 -0.79 -13.87 -15.32
#